data_AF-A0A7J7M122-F1
#
_entry.id   AF-A0A7J7M122-F1
#
_cell.length_a   1.000
_cell.length_b   1.000
_cell.length_c   1.000
_cell.angle_alpha   90.00
_cell.angle_beta   90.00
_cell.angle_gamma   90.00
#
_symmetry.space_group_name_H-M   'P 1'
#
loop_
_entity.id
_entity.type
_entity.pdbx_description
1 polymer ?
#
loop_
_entity_poly.entity_id
_entity_poly.type
_entity_poly.pdbx_seq_one_letter_code
_entity_poly.pdbx_strand_id
1 'polypeptide(L)'
;MKTILHYATSTVVPQQSRAEISVSFDVLQSCSGTLSGCNFLVFGLGHDSLMWSSFNPLGTTVFLEEDPKWVQTVLKDAPNLKAHYVRYQTQLIQADELMRTYRSEPYCLPAKAYVKGNTKCKLALTTLPEEVYERQWDLIMIDAPRGYFNEAPGRMGAIFSAAVMARARTRPGVTHIFLHDVNRKVEKMFAMEFLCRKYLVKAVGRLWYFKIPSAANTTDVNSDDRFC
;
A
#
# COMPACT_ATOMS: atom_id res chain seq x y z
N MET A 1 -2.04 9.30 -24.61
CA MET A 1 -3.22 9.94 -25.24
C MET A 1 -4.55 9.38 -24.76
N LYS A 2 -4.76 8.04 -24.73
CA LYS A 2 -6.00 7.41 -24.24
C LYS A 2 -6.40 7.84 -22.82
N THR A 3 -5.45 7.89 -21.88
CA THR A 3 -5.71 8.30 -20.50
C THR A 3 -6.15 9.75 -20.36
N ILE A 4 -5.49 10.66 -21.06
CA ILE A 4 -5.85 12.09 -21.05
C ILE A 4 -7.27 12.26 -21.58
N LEU A 5 -7.60 11.61 -22.70
CA LEU A 5 -8.95 11.62 -23.25
C LEU A 5 -9.97 11.09 -22.24
N HIS A 6 -9.70 9.93 -21.63
CA HIS A 6 -10.58 9.32 -20.62
C HIS A 6 -10.92 10.31 -19.48
N TYR A 7 -9.91 10.91 -18.83
CA TYR A 7 -10.18 11.81 -17.70
C TYR A 7 -10.66 13.20 -18.12
N ALA A 8 -10.38 13.65 -19.35
CA ALA A 8 -10.92 14.90 -19.87
C ALA A 8 -12.41 14.81 -20.20
N THR A 9 -12.92 13.61 -20.53
CA THR A 9 -14.33 13.39 -20.91
C THR A 9 -15.14 12.63 -19.86
N SER A 10 -14.51 12.07 -18.84
CA SER A 10 -15.21 11.33 -17.78
C SER A 10 -15.99 12.28 -16.87
N THR A 11 -17.22 11.88 -16.53
CA THR A 11 -18.02 12.52 -15.47
C THR A 11 -17.72 11.95 -14.08
N VAL A 12 -16.94 10.87 -14.01
CA VAL A 12 -16.54 10.22 -12.76
C VAL A 12 -15.23 10.81 -12.28
N VAL A 13 -15.26 11.40 -11.08
CA VAL A 13 -14.10 12.01 -10.43
C VAL A 13 -13.40 10.98 -9.54
N PRO A 14 -12.05 10.87 -9.59
CA PRO A 14 -11.28 10.08 -8.64
C PRO A 14 -11.60 10.41 -7.17
N GLN A 15 -11.48 9.41 -6.28
CA GLN A 15 -11.68 9.58 -4.85
C GLN A 15 -10.70 10.58 -4.22
N GLN A 16 -9.47 10.62 -4.74
CA GLN A 16 -8.42 11.52 -4.27
C GLN A 16 -8.54 12.90 -4.92
N SER A 17 -8.37 13.95 -4.11
CA SER A 17 -8.30 15.32 -4.62
C SER A 17 -7.04 15.56 -5.44
N ARG A 18 -7.03 16.60 -6.27
CA ARG A 18 -5.83 17.02 -7.01
C ARG A 18 -4.61 17.21 -6.08
N ALA A 19 -4.81 17.81 -4.91
CA ALA A 19 -3.73 18.04 -3.95
C ALA A 19 -3.17 16.73 -3.36
N GLU A 20 -4.04 15.74 -3.10
CA GLU A 20 -3.62 14.40 -2.67
C GLU A 20 -2.86 13.68 -3.78
N ILE A 21 -3.41 13.69 -5.01
CA ILE A 21 -2.80 13.04 -6.19
C ILE A 21 -1.41 13.60 -6.47
N SER A 22 -1.22 14.92 -6.38
CA SER A 22 0.07 15.57 -6.62
C SER A 22 1.18 15.02 -5.73
N VAL A 23 0.88 14.63 -4.49
CA VAL A 23 1.90 14.10 -3.56
C VAL A 23 2.51 12.80 -4.07
N SER A 24 1.69 11.87 -4.56
CA SER A 24 2.18 10.60 -5.12
C SER A 24 2.78 10.79 -6.53
N PHE A 25 2.20 11.70 -7.32
CA PHE A 25 2.70 12.03 -8.65
C PHE A 25 4.12 12.61 -8.63
N ASP A 26 4.43 13.49 -7.68
CA ASP A 26 5.78 14.07 -7.54
C ASP A 26 6.84 12.98 -7.29
N VAL A 27 6.49 11.92 -6.56
CA VAL A 27 7.39 10.78 -6.32
C VAL A 27 7.52 9.91 -7.58
N LEU A 28 6.43 9.64 -8.29
CA LEU A 28 6.48 8.90 -9.57
C LEU A 28 7.34 9.63 -10.62
N GLN A 29 7.26 10.96 -10.69
CA GLN A 29 8.13 11.76 -11.55
C GLN A 29 9.62 11.59 -11.19
N SER A 30 9.94 11.49 -9.89
CA SER A 30 11.34 11.31 -9.48
C SER A 30 11.96 9.98 -9.95
N CYS A 31 11.15 8.94 -10.20
CA CYS A 31 11.64 7.71 -10.85
C CYS A 31 11.68 7.80 -12.38
N SER A 32 11.06 8.80 -13.00
CA SER A 32 10.90 8.84 -14.47
C SER A 32 12.22 9.01 -15.21
N GLY A 33 13.29 9.43 -14.52
CA GLY A 33 14.65 9.45 -15.04
C GLY A 33 15.39 8.10 -15.00
N THR A 34 14.80 7.05 -14.44
CA THR A 34 15.38 5.70 -14.44
C THR A 34 14.93 4.91 -15.68
N LEU A 35 15.78 4.01 -16.16
CA LEU A 35 15.47 3.17 -17.33
C LEU A 35 14.29 2.21 -17.10
N SER A 36 13.90 1.96 -15.84
CA SER A 36 12.88 0.98 -15.45
C SER A 36 11.67 1.57 -14.72
N GLY A 37 11.54 2.91 -14.66
CA GLY A 37 10.51 3.58 -13.86
C GLY A 37 10.50 3.15 -12.39
N CYS A 38 9.33 3.27 -11.72
CA CYS A 38 9.14 2.76 -10.36
C CYS A 38 8.48 1.36 -10.36
N ASN A 39 8.79 0.55 -9.35
CA ASN A 39 7.88 -0.51 -8.90
C ASN A 39 6.80 0.10 -7.98
N PHE A 40 5.56 0.18 -8.45
CA PHE A 40 4.42 0.78 -7.76
C PHE A 40 3.34 -0.26 -7.43
N LEU A 41 3.11 -0.51 -6.14
CA LEU A 41 2.02 -1.36 -5.67
C LEU A 41 0.85 -0.49 -5.20
N VAL A 42 -0.36 -0.84 -5.60
CA VAL A 42 -1.59 -0.17 -5.18
C VAL A 42 -2.51 -1.21 -4.54
N PHE A 43 -2.79 -1.06 -3.26
CA PHE A 43 -3.94 -1.71 -2.64
C PHE A 43 -5.16 -0.86 -3.02
N GLY A 44 -5.98 -1.40 -3.91
CA GLY A 44 -7.15 -0.77 -4.50
C GLY A 44 -7.12 -0.83 -6.03
N LEU A 45 -8.29 -1.06 -6.63
CA LEU A 45 -8.52 -0.92 -8.05
C LEU A 45 -9.76 -0.04 -8.26
N GLY A 46 -9.72 0.89 -9.20
CA GLY A 46 -10.82 1.82 -9.39
C GLY A 46 -10.61 2.84 -10.50
N HIS A 47 -11.39 3.91 -10.43
CA HIS A 47 -11.44 4.94 -11.47
C HIS A 47 -10.14 5.72 -11.63
N ASP A 48 -9.24 5.68 -10.66
CA ASP A 48 -7.91 6.31 -10.69
C ASP A 48 -6.80 5.38 -11.21
N SER A 49 -7.09 4.09 -11.40
CA SER A 49 -6.07 3.09 -11.74
C SER A 49 -5.44 3.33 -13.11
N LEU A 50 -6.22 3.79 -14.08
CA LEU A 50 -5.68 4.17 -15.39
C LEU A 50 -4.71 5.36 -15.29
N MET A 51 -5.03 6.35 -14.45
CA MET A 51 -4.15 7.48 -14.16
C MET A 51 -2.85 7.01 -13.51
N TRP A 52 -2.94 6.19 -12.46
CA TRP A 52 -1.76 5.67 -11.75
C TRP A 52 -0.82 4.89 -12.66
N SER A 53 -1.37 3.99 -13.48
CA SER A 53 -0.58 3.26 -14.47
C SER A 53 0.08 4.19 -15.50
N SER A 54 -0.63 5.23 -15.92
CA SER A 54 -0.13 6.19 -16.93
C SER A 54 0.93 7.16 -16.41
N PHE A 55 0.95 7.42 -15.10
CA PHE A 55 2.03 8.19 -14.46
C PHE A 55 3.34 7.41 -14.34
N ASN A 56 3.32 6.10 -14.58
CA ASN A 56 4.47 5.22 -14.46
C ASN A 56 4.71 4.38 -15.74
N PRO A 57 4.87 5.02 -16.92
CA PRO A 57 4.81 4.32 -18.22
C PRO A 57 5.95 3.34 -18.48
N LEU A 58 7.12 3.55 -17.85
CA LEU A 58 8.29 2.65 -17.96
C LEU A 58 8.40 1.68 -16.78
N GLY A 59 7.60 1.90 -15.73
CA GLY A 59 7.63 1.12 -14.51
C GLY A 59 6.59 0.01 -14.48
N THR A 60 6.57 -0.69 -13.35
CA THR A 60 5.55 -1.71 -13.07
C THR A 60 4.56 -1.16 -12.08
N THR A 61 3.27 -1.12 -12.46
CA THR A 61 2.17 -0.79 -11.55
C THR A 61 1.27 -2.00 -11.36
N VAL A 62 1.08 -2.46 -10.12
CA VAL A 62 0.23 -3.61 -9.78
C VAL A 62 -0.87 -3.19 -8.81
N PHE A 63 -2.11 -3.60 -9.10
CA PHE A 63 -3.30 -3.29 -8.31
C PHE A 63 -3.83 -4.54 -7.60
N LEU A 64 -4.24 -4.40 -6.34
CA LEU A 64 -4.83 -5.47 -5.54
C LEU A 64 -6.25 -5.09 -5.11
N GLU A 65 -7.23 -5.95 -5.37
CA GLU A 65 -8.65 -5.63 -5.15
C GLU A 65 -9.41 -6.81 -4.51
N GLU A 66 -10.29 -6.51 -3.54
CA GLU A 66 -11.08 -7.52 -2.83
C GLU A 66 -12.35 -7.99 -3.54
N ASP A 67 -12.82 -7.28 -4.57
CA ASP A 67 -14.05 -7.65 -5.27
C ASP A 67 -13.76 -8.20 -6.67
N PRO A 68 -13.94 -9.53 -6.88
CA PRO A 68 -13.61 -10.16 -8.16
C PRO A 68 -14.50 -9.67 -9.30
N LYS A 69 -15.73 -9.22 -9.02
CA LYS A 69 -16.61 -8.64 -10.04
C LYS A 69 -16.09 -7.27 -10.45
N TRP A 70 -15.66 -6.47 -9.48
CA TRP A 70 -15.07 -5.16 -9.74
C TRP A 70 -13.78 -5.26 -10.56
N VAL A 71 -12.92 -6.24 -10.26
CA VAL A 71 -11.73 -6.55 -11.10
C VAL A 71 -12.13 -6.79 -12.55
N GLN A 72 -13.13 -7.65 -12.79
CA GLN A 72 -13.60 -7.93 -14.15
C GLN A 72 -14.16 -6.68 -14.84
N THR A 73 -14.93 -5.86 -14.12
CA THR A 73 -15.50 -4.61 -14.65
C THR A 73 -14.40 -3.65 -15.09
N VAL A 74 -13.42 -3.37 -14.22
CA VAL A 74 -12.35 -2.42 -14.54
C VAL A 74 -11.45 -2.93 -15.66
N LEU A 75 -11.09 -4.21 -15.65
CA LEU A 75 -10.23 -4.80 -16.69
C LEU A 75 -10.90 -4.92 -18.05
N LYS A 76 -12.25 -4.96 -18.12
CA LYS A 76 -12.96 -4.88 -19.39
C LYS A 76 -12.70 -3.55 -20.11
N ASP A 77 -12.68 -2.46 -19.35
CA ASP A 77 -12.51 -1.11 -19.89
C ASP A 77 -11.03 -0.71 -20.02
N ALA A 78 -10.18 -1.27 -19.16
CA ALA A 78 -8.74 -1.02 -19.15
C ALA A 78 -7.93 -2.34 -19.07
N PRO A 79 -7.91 -3.14 -20.16
CA PRO A 79 -7.32 -4.49 -20.17
C PRO A 79 -5.81 -4.53 -19.97
N ASN A 80 -5.13 -3.38 -20.09
CA ASN A 80 -3.69 -3.27 -19.87
C ASN A 80 -3.32 -3.08 -18.40
N LEU A 81 -4.29 -2.90 -17.50
CA LEU A 81 -4.02 -2.80 -16.08
C LEU A 81 -3.64 -4.18 -15.53
N LYS A 82 -2.61 -4.20 -14.68
CA LYS A 82 -2.16 -5.40 -13.99
C LYS A 82 -2.81 -5.46 -12.62
N ALA A 83 -3.93 -6.16 -12.53
CA ALA A 83 -4.73 -6.24 -11.32
C ALA A 83 -4.92 -7.69 -10.86
N HIS A 84 -4.92 -7.89 -9.55
CA HIS A 84 -5.17 -9.18 -8.92
C HIS A 84 -6.30 -9.10 -7.91
N TYR A 85 -7.21 -10.07 -8.00
CA TYR A 85 -8.14 -10.34 -6.90
C TYR A 85 -7.37 -10.89 -5.70
N VAL A 86 -7.60 -10.31 -4.53
CA VAL A 86 -7.01 -10.77 -3.26
C VAL A 86 -8.08 -10.93 -2.19
N ARG A 87 -7.85 -11.85 -1.25
CA ARG A 87 -8.70 -12.03 -0.08
C ARG A 87 -8.02 -11.44 1.14
N TYR A 88 -8.69 -10.48 1.77
CA TYR A 88 -8.28 -9.96 3.07
C TYR A 88 -8.93 -10.79 4.18
N GLN A 89 -8.11 -11.24 5.14
CA GLN A 89 -8.54 -12.18 6.18
C GLN A 89 -9.02 -11.47 7.46
N THR A 90 -8.76 -10.16 7.58
CA THR A 90 -9.13 -9.35 8.74
C THR A 90 -10.33 -8.47 8.42
N GLN A 91 -11.14 -8.20 9.44
CA GLN A 91 -12.29 -7.29 9.38
C GLN A 91 -12.04 -6.06 10.24
N LEU A 92 -12.65 -4.94 9.90
CA LEU A 92 -12.48 -3.67 10.59
C LEU A 92 -12.76 -3.77 12.10
N ILE A 93 -13.77 -4.53 12.50
CA ILE A 93 -14.15 -4.75 13.91
C ILE A 93 -13.04 -5.41 14.74
N GLN A 94 -12.10 -6.10 14.10
CA GLN A 94 -10.99 -6.79 14.76
C GLN A 94 -9.80 -5.86 15.07
N ALA A 95 -9.85 -4.58 14.67
CA ALA A 95 -8.73 -3.65 14.76
C ALA A 95 -8.11 -3.57 16.17
N ASP A 96 -8.94 -3.40 17.21
CA ASP A 96 -8.47 -3.27 18.59
C ASP A 96 -7.88 -4.60 19.11
N GLU A 97 -8.48 -5.74 18.76
CA GLU A 97 -7.93 -7.06 19.11
C GLU A 97 -6.57 -7.28 18.45
N LEU A 98 -6.46 -7.01 17.15
CA LEU A 98 -5.23 -7.18 16.38
C LEU A 98 -4.09 -6.33 16.96
N MET A 99 -4.37 -5.07 17.32
CA MET A 99 -3.39 -4.19 17.99
C MET A 99 -2.98 -4.70 19.37
N ARG A 100 -3.89 -5.34 20.11
CA ARG A 100 -3.57 -5.92 21.41
C ARG A 100 -2.69 -7.18 21.28
N THR A 101 -2.97 -8.03 20.29
CA THR A 101 -2.35 -9.37 20.22
C THR A 101 -1.07 -9.44 19.40
N TYR A 102 -0.81 -8.53 18.46
CA TYR A 102 0.38 -8.65 17.60
C TYR A 102 1.70 -8.56 18.40
N ARG A 103 1.71 -7.81 19.51
CA ARG A 103 2.91 -7.65 20.37
C ARG A 103 3.37 -8.94 21.05
N SER A 104 2.45 -9.88 21.26
CA SER A 104 2.75 -11.18 21.85
C SER A 104 3.12 -12.26 20.82
N GLU A 105 3.02 -11.96 19.53
CA GLU A 105 3.36 -12.89 18.45
C GLU A 105 4.74 -12.51 17.89
N PRO A 106 5.81 -13.29 18.17
CA PRO A 106 7.16 -12.98 17.70
C PRO A 106 7.26 -12.77 16.19
N TYR A 107 6.49 -13.50 15.39
CA TYR A 107 6.48 -13.37 13.93
C TYR A 107 5.66 -12.17 13.42
N CYS A 108 5.07 -11.37 14.31
CA CYS A 108 4.54 -10.04 13.98
C CYS A 108 5.52 -8.91 14.33
N LEU A 109 6.60 -9.18 15.09
CA LEU A 109 7.54 -8.14 15.53
C LEU A 109 8.60 -7.83 14.46
N PRO A 110 9.09 -6.60 14.33
CA PRO A 110 9.96 -6.17 13.22
C PRO A 110 11.17 -7.08 12.99
N ALA A 111 11.79 -7.58 14.06
CA ALA A 111 12.98 -8.44 13.99
C ALA A 111 12.74 -9.79 13.30
N LYS A 112 11.50 -10.31 13.31
CA LYS A 112 11.15 -11.63 12.75
C LYS A 112 9.97 -11.60 11.80
N ALA A 113 9.38 -10.43 11.56
CA ALA A 113 8.19 -10.30 10.73
C ALA A 113 8.49 -10.61 9.26
N TYR A 114 7.63 -11.42 8.66
CA TYR A 114 7.60 -11.72 7.24
C TYR A 114 6.15 -11.77 6.78
N VAL A 115 5.88 -11.61 5.48
CA VAL A 115 4.50 -11.56 4.95
C VAL A 115 4.11 -12.89 4.32
N LYS A 116 4.87 -13.37 3.33
CA LYS A 116 4.57 -14.59 2.58
C LYS A 116 4.50 -15.81 3.49
N GLY A 117 3.34 -16.45 3.58
CA GLY A 117 3.15 -17.67 4.37
C GLY A 117 3.21 -17.51 5.89
N ASN A 118 3.20 -16.28 6.43
CA ASN A 118 3.20 -16.04 7.86
C ASN A 118 1.82 -16.29 8.50
N THR A 119 1.47 -17.55 8.70
CA THR A 119 0.19 -17.96 9.30
C THR A 119 0.10 -17.68 10.80
N LYS A 120 1.22 -17.34 11.44
CA LYS A 120 1.28 -16.98 12.86
C LYS A 120 0.82 -15.55 13.10
N CYS A 121 1.22 -14.62 12.22
CA CYS A 121 0.82 -13.23 12.32
C CYS A 121 -0.52 -12.95 11.60
N LYS A 122 -1.60 -12.73 12.36
CA LYS A 122 -2.94 -12.41 11.79
C LYS A 122 -2.96 -11.16 10.90
N LEU A 123 -1.99 -10.25 11.05
CA LEU A 123 -1.88 -9.03 10.24
C LEU A 123 -1.19 -9.27 8.88
N ALA A 124 -0.47 -10.37 8.70
CA ALA A 124 0.23 -10.65 7.46
C ALA A 124 -0.76 -11.06 6.36
N LEU A 125 -0.68 -10.40 5.20
CA LEU A 125 -1.42 -10.81 4.01
C LEU A 125 -0.69 -11.98 3.34
N THR A 126 -1.00 -13.21 3.78
CA THR A 126 -0.24 -14.42 3.45
C THR A 126 -0.53 -15.02 2.07
N THR A 127 -1.56 -14.53 1.37
CA THR A 127 -2.04 -15.08 0.09
C THR A 127 -2.05 -14.05 -1.05
N LEU A 128 -1.14 -13.07 -1.02
CA LEU A 128 -0.92 -12.18 -2.17
C LEU A 128 -0.30 -12.96 -3.36
N PRO A 129 -0.45 -12.46 -4.60
CA PRO A 129 0.22 -13.02 -5.76
C PRO A 129 1.75 -13.05 -5.58
N GLU A 130 2.41 -14.06 -6.15
CA GLU A 130 3.86 -14.28 -5.99
C GLU A 130 4.68 -13.03 -6.34
N GLU A 131 4.32 -12.37 -7.43
CA GLU A 131 5.02 -11.18 -7.88
C GLU A 131 4.93 -9.98 -6.92
N VAL A 132 4.01 -10.01 -5.95
CA VAL A 132 3.94 -9.00 -4.89
C VAL A 132 5.01 -9.24 -3.84
N TYR A 133 5.32 -10.51 -3.56
CA TYR A 133 6.35 -10.88 -2.60
C TYR A 133 7.76 -10.77 -3.17
N GLU A 134 7.95 -11.14 -4.43
CA GLU A 134 9.28 -11.16 -5.06
C GLU A 134 9.78 -9.77 -5.45
N ARG A 135 8.87 -8.81 -5.63
CA ARG A 135 9.21 -7.47 -6.11
C ARG A 135 9.53 -6.52 -4.95
N GLN A 136 10.62 -5.79 -5.10
CA GLN A 136 10.99 -4.71 -4.19
C GLN A 136 10.35 -3.39 -4.62
N TRP A 137 9.34 -2.98 -3.86
CA TRP A 137 8.50 -1.82 -4.17
C TRP A 137 9.16 -0.48 -3.84
N ASP A 138 9.16 0.44 -4.80
CA ASP A 138 9.59 1.83 -4.61
C ASP A 138 8.48 2.66 -3.97
N LEU A 139 7.24 2.47 -4.45
CA LEU A 139 6.04 3.15 -3.95
C LEU A 139 4.97 2.11 -3.61
N ILE A 140 4.23 2.37 -2.54
CA ILE A 140 3.03 1.61 -2.15
C ILE A 140 1.91 2.62 -1.83
N MET A 141 0.79 2.54 -2.54
CA MET A 141 -0.44 3.26 -2.22
C MET A 141 -1.39 2.30 -1.50
N ILE A 142 -1.86 2.69 -0.32
CA ILE A 142 -2.83 1.94 0.48
C ILE A 142 -4.15 2.72 0.44
N ASP A 143 -4.98 2.40 -0.55
CA ASP A 143 -6.32 2.95 -0.74
C ASP A 143 -7.43 1.88 -0.72
N ALA A 144 -7.09 0.68 -0.29
CA ALA A 144 -7.99 -0.43 -0.07
C ALA A 144 -7.40 -1.37 0.98
N PRO A 145 -8.19 -2.29 1.55
CA PRO A 145 -9.61 -2.55 1.31
C PRO A 145 -10.56 -1.44 1.80
N ARG A 146 -11.85 -1.57 1.45
CA ARG A 146 -12.95 -0.62 1.68
C ARG A 146 -13.05 -0.05 3.10
N GLY A 147 -12.98 -0.91 4.13
CA GLY A 147 -12.96 -0.52 5.55
C GLY A 147 -14.04 0.44 6.03
N TYR A 148 -15.24 0.47 5.43
CA TYR A 148 -16.31 1.44 5.78
C TYR A 148 -17.44 0.86 6.66
N PHE A 149 -17.44 -0.44 6.95
CA PHE A 149 -18.32 -1.10 7.93
C PHE A 149 -17.55 -2.17 8.70
N ASN A 150 -18.10 -2.60 9.84
CA ASN A 150 -17.41 -3.45 10.82
C ASN A 150 -16.92 -4.79 10.25
N GLU A 151 -17.76 -5.45 9.44
CA GLU A 151 -17.47 -6.74 8.84
C GLU A 151 -16.67 -6.62 7.53
N ALA A 152 -16.46 -5.39 7.05
CA ALA A 152 -15.65 -5.15 5.86
C ALA A 152 -14.18 -5.44 6.15
N PRO A 153 -13.42 -5.88 5.13
CA PRO A 153 -11.99 -5.89 5.25
C PRO A 153 -11.45 -4.47 5.49
N GLY A 154 -10.58 -4.34 6.49
CA GLY A 154 -9.95 -3.07 6.88
C GLY A 154 -8.49 -2.98 6.44
N ARG A 155 -7.93 -1.76 6.41
CA ARG A 155 -6.57 -1.51 5.91
C ARG A 155 -5.45 -2.00 6.83
N MET A 156 -5.78 -2.60 7.98
CA MET A 156 -4.82 -3.09 8.97
C MET A 156 -3.76 -4.02 8.38
N GLY A 157 -4.18 -5.06 7.67
CA GLY A 157 -3.25 -6.04 7.07
C GLY A 157 -2.42 -5.44 5.92
N ALA A 158 -3.00 -4.53 5.14
CA ALA A 158 -2.28 -3.83 4.07
C ALA A 158 -1.19 -2.90 4.65
N ILE A 159 -1.51 -2.13 5.70
CA ILE A 159 -0.56 -1.27 6.41
C ILE A 159 0.58 -2.10 7.00
N PHE A 160 0.28 -3.17 7.72
CA PHE A 160 1.28 -4.06 8.30
C PHE A 160 2.16 -4.69 7.22
N SER A 161 1.57 -5.27 6.18
CA SER A 161 2.32 -5.96 5.13
C SER A 161 3.21 -5.00 4.34
N ALA A 162 2.72 -3.79 4.03
CA ALA A 162 3.53 -2.74 3.39
C ALA A 162 4.70 -2.30 4.28
N ALA A 163 4.48 -2.15 5.58
CA ALA A 163 5.51 -1.81 6.56
C ALA A 163 6.62 -2.86 6.66
N VAL A 164 6.25 -4.15 6.63
CA VAL A 164 7.19 -5.28 6.65
C VAL A 164 7.94 -5.39 5.33
N MET A 165 7.24 -5.36 4.18
CA MET A 165 7.88 -5.43 2.85
C MET A 165 8.85 -4.27 2.61
N ALA A 166 8.50 -3.05 3.03
CA ALA A 166 9.37 -1.88 2.90
C ALA A 166 10.69 -2.03 3.69
N ARG A 167 10.60 -2.53 4.92
CA ARG A 167 11.78 -2.75 5.78
C ARG A 167 12.61 -3.95 5.32
N ALA A 168 11.98 -5.03 4.86
CA ALA A 168 12.66 -6.23 4.36
C ALA A 168 13.37 -6.01 3.01
N ARG A 169 13.19 -4.85 2.39
CA ARG A 169 13.82 -4.50 1.12
C ARG A 169 15.35 -4.54 1.25
N THR A 170 16.02 -5.21 0.32
CA THR A 170 17.49 -5.34 0.31
C THR A 170 18.16 -4.30 -0.59
N ARG A 171 17.43 -3.70 -1.53
CA ARG A 171 17.92 -2.58 -2.34
C ARG A 171 18.02 -1.31 -1.47
N PRO A 172 19.13 -0.54 -1.59
CA PRO A 172 19.28 0.73 -0.89
C PRO A 172 18.13 1.71 -1.13
N GLY A 173 18.00 2.69 -0.24
CA GLY A 173 17.02 3.77 -0.33
C GLY A 173 15.77 3.55 0.53
N VAL A 174 14.68 4.23 0.16
CA VAL A 174 13.41 4.19 0.90
C VAL A 174 12.28 3.63 0.05
N THR A 175 11.29 3.03 0.69
CA THR A 175 9.97 2.80 0.09
C THR A 175 9.04 3.93 0.50
N HIS A 176 8.40 4.55 -0.48
CA HIS A 176 7.42 5.60 -0.30
C HIS A 176 6.05 4.97 -0.06
N ILE A 177 5.45 5.20 1.11
CA ILE A 177 4.13 4.65 1.44
C ILE A 177 3.14 5.79 1.55
N PHE A 178 2.04 5.68 0.81
CA PHE A 178 0.92 6.61 0.85
C PHE A 178 -0.28 5.88 1.45
N LEU A 179 -0.81 6.40 2.54
CA LEU A 179 -2.01 5.86 3.18
C LEU A 179 -3.13 6.89 3.05
N HIS A 180 -4.22 6.50 2.42
CA HIS A 180 -5.42 7.34 2.30
C HIS A 180 -6.40 7.07 3.46
N ASP A 181 -7.47 7.86 3.55
CA ASP A 181 -8.51 7.79 4.59
C ASP A 181 -8.01 7.86 6.05
N VAL A 182 -6.91 8.58 6.31
CA VAL A 182 -6.35 8.75 7.67
C VAL A 182 -7.20 9.61 8.62
N ASN A 183 -8.32 10.14 8.13
CA ASN A 183 -9.37 10.70 8.98
C ASN A 183 -10.12 9.63 9.78
N ARG A 184 -10.03 8.36 9.38
CA ARG A 184 -10.57 7.22 10.12
C ARG A 184 -9.60 6.77 11.23
N LYS A 185 -10.17 6.36 12.36
CA LYS A 185 -9.40 6.01 13.58
C LYS A 185 -8.45 4.84 13.37
N VAL A 186 -8.90 3.79 12.67
CA VAL A 186 -8.14 2.55 12.47
C VAL A 186 -6.90 2.81 11.63
N GLU A 187 -7.05 3.45 10.48
CA GLU A 187 -5.97 3.82 9.57
C GLU A 187 -4.90 4.65 10.29
N LYS A 188 -5.33 5.67 11.05
CA LYS A 188 -4.41 6.51 11.83
C LYS A 188 -3.65 5.71 12.90
N MET A 189 -4.35 4.85 13.65
CA MET A 189 -3.75 4.03 14.70
C MET A 189 -2.72 3.06 14.13
N PHE A 190 -3.06 2.33 13.06
CA PHE A 190 -2.17 1.38 12.40
C PHE A 190 -0.99 2.07 11.70
N ALA A 191 -1.20 3.24 11.09
CA ALA A 191 -0.11 4.01 10.49
C ALA A 191 0.92 4.44 11.53
N MET A 192 0.45 4.94 12.67
CA MET A 192 1.32 5.42 13.75
C MET A 192 2.12 4.28 14.38
N GLU A 193 1.54 3.09 14.46
CA GLU A 193 2.20 1.89 14.98
C GLU A 193 3.17 1.24 13.98
N PHE A 194 2.81 1.09 12.70
CA PHE A 194 3.63 0.30 11.77
C PHE A 194 4.47 1.13 10.79
N LEU A 195 4.00 2.33 10.44
CA LEU A 195 4.70 3.25 9.51
C LEU A 195 5.52 4.32 10.25
N CYS A 196 5.23 4.55 11.53
CA CYS A 196 5.91 5.48 12.44
C CYS A 196 5.82 6.96 12.08
N ARG A 197 5.47 7.76 13.09
CA ARG A 197 5.44 9.22 12.95
C ARG A 197 6.78 9.80 12.50
N LYS A 198 7.91 9.24 12.95
CA LYS A 198 9.25 9.70 12.57
C LYS A 198 9.53 9.60 11.06
N TYR A 199 8.79 8.76 10.34
CA TYR A 199 8.91 8.60 8.89
C TYR A 199 7.80 9.32 8.12
N LEU A 200 6.87 9.99 8.79
CA LEU A 200 5.82 10.80 8.15
C LEU A 200 6.44 12.06 7.55
N VAL A 201 6.34 12.20 6.23
CA VAL A 201 6.91 13.33 5.47
C VAL A 201 5.89 14.42 5.23
N LYS A 202 4.66 14.04 4.86
CA LYS A 202 3.62 15.00 4.48
C LYS A 202 2.23 14.45 4.80
N ALA A 203 1.32 15.34 5.19
CA ALA A 203 -0.10 15.06 5.31
C ALA A 203 -0.86 16.09 4.45
N VAL A 204 -1.73 15.60 3.56
CA VAL A 204 -2.56 16.44 2.68
C VAL A 204 -3.96 15.84 2.63
N GLY A 205 -4.97 16.58 3.08
CA GLY A 205 -6.34 16.07 3.14
C GLY A 205 -6.41 14.79 3.98
N ARG A 206 -6.89 13.70 3.35
CA ARG A 206 -6.98 12.35 3.93
C ARG A 206 -5.75 11.47 3.62
N LEU A 207 -4.76 12.00 2.92
CA LEU A 207 -3.55 11.27 2.53
C LEU A 207 -2.37 11.59 3.45
N TRP A 208 -1.75 10.55 4.00
CA TRP A 208 -0.44 10.62 4.66
C TRP A 208 0.64 9.94 3.81
N TYR A 209 1.82 10.56 3.76
CA TYR A 209 2.97 10.09 2.99
C TYR A 209 4.17 9.84 3.91
N PHE A 210 4.70 8.63 3.85
CA PHE A 210 5.84 8.15 4.63
C PHE A 210 7.03 7.76 3.75
N LYS A 211 8.25 7.91 4.28
CA LYS A 211 9.49 7.34 3.71
C LYS A 211 10.06 6.29 4.66
N ILE A 212 9.87 5.02 4.34
CA ILE A 212 10.34 3.91 5.17
C ILE A 212 11.73 3.45 4.68
N PRO A 213 12.76 3.47 5.54
CA PRO A 213 14.09 2.99 5.16
C PRO A 213 14.09 1.46 4.98
N SER A 214 14.93 1.00 4.04
CA SER A 214 15.18 -0.42 3.83
C SER A 214 16.18 -0.99 4.84
N ALA A 215 16.22 -2.31 5.01
CA ALA A 215 17.20 -3.00 5.85
C ALA A 215 18.65 -2.68 5.47
N ALA A 216 18.91 -2.43 4.18
CA ALA A 216 20.24 -2.05 3.70
C ALA A 216 20.71 -0.67 4.20
N ASN A 217 19.78 0.20 4.60
CA ASN A 217 20.08 1.54 5.10
C ASN A 217 20.12 1.63 6.63
N THR A 218 19.67 0.59 7.35
CA THR A 218 19.72 0.51 8.80
C THR A 218 20.92 -0.31 9.23
N THR A 219 21.98 0.35 9.69
CA THR A 219 23.15 -0.30 10.33
C THR A 219 22.85 -0.78 11.75
N ASP A 220 21.74 -0.34 12.33
CA ASP A 220 21.29 -0.77 13.65
C ASP A 220 20.50 -2.07 13.53
N VAL A 221 21.20 -3.18 13.80
CA VAL A 221 20.58 -4.42 14.27
C VAL A 221 20.12 -4.19 15.72
N ASN A 222 19.29 -3.19 15.95
CA ASN A 222 18.55 -3.14 17.20
C ASN A 222 17.41 -4.13 17.07
N SER A 223 17.41 -5.11 17.97
CA SER A 223 16.33 -6.03 18.24
C SER A 223 15.12 -5.27 18.83
N ASP A 224 14.69 -4.22 18.15
CA ASP A 224 13.55 -3.44 18.59
C ASP A 224 12.32 -4.33 18.50
N ASP A 225 11.74 -4.62 19.66
CA ASP A 225 10.46 -5.33 19.80
C ASP A 225 9.28 -4.50 19.27
N ARG A 226 9.54 -3.36 18.62
CA ARG A 226 8.52 -2.43 18.13
C ARG A 226 8.90 -1.80 16.80
N PHE A 227 7.90 -1.53 15.97
CA PHE A 227 8.10 -0.85 14.69
C PHE A 227 8.54 0.61 14.87
N CYS A 228 8.02 1.23 15.93
CA CYS A 228 8.24 2.59 16.40
C CYS A 228 8.42 2.57 17.93
#